data_AF-A0A2N6FTG5-F1
#
_entry.id   AF-A0A2N6FTG5-F1
#
_cell.length_a   1.000
_cell.length_b   1.000
_cell.length_c   1.000
_cell.angle_alpha   90.00
_cell.angle_beta   90.00
_cell.angle_gamma   90.00
#
_symmetry.space_group_name_H-M   'P 1'
#
loop_
_entity.id
_entity.type
_entity.pdbx_description
1 polymer ?
#
loop_
_entity_poly.entity_id
_entity_poly.type
_entity_poly.pdbx_seq_one_letter_code
_entity_poly.pdbx_strand_id
1 'polypeptide(L)'
;MINLGNISISLYWLVLLVFFYTIFIIFIFGKIEKRINEKNDRIKELEEELFNKNSLIKENNENKIKEKDFIENLLDSSRKFTQKFESKKYDEKKKIEKNRYQKGKEFEWQVCHNFKKLNFEVDNRSARLGRNDKGIDILAKKDNVYTLIQCKNFATTTKIKHKLIKEFNSNCIDFINKNKSILNEQNTRFLFIISNYESLQKCALYYLNDNNNKCEYMEIKYIES
;
A
#
# COMPACT_ATOMS: atom_id res chain seq x y z
N MET A 1 -92.84 83.93 -10.39
CA MET A 1 -92.16 83.85 -11.70
C MET A 1 -90.81 83.16 -11.48
N ILE A 2 -90.67 81.90 -11.91
CA ILE A 2 -89.39 81.18 -11.83
C ILE A 2 -88.53 81.64 -13.00
N ASN A 3 -87.31 82.07 -12.71
CA ASN A 3 -86.40 82.68 -13.67
C ASN A 3 -85.81 81.59 -14.59
N LEU A 4 -86.44 81.36 -15.74
CA LEU A 4 -86.06 80.36 -16.75
C LEU A 4 -84.59 80.51 -17.24
N GLY A 5 -84.00 81.71 -17.11
CA GLY A 5 -82.59 81.94 -17.43
C GLY A 5 -81.60 81.13 -16.56
N ASN A 6 -81.90 80.92 -15.28
CA ASN A 6 -80.99 80.24 -14.36
C ASN A 6 -80.91 78.71 -14.59
N ILE A 7 -81.96 78.11 -15.13
CA ILE A 7 -82.02 76.66 -15.42
C ILE A 7 -81.11 76.32 -16.61
N SER A 8 -81.08 77.17 -17.64
CA SER A 8 -80.22 76.98 -18.81
C SER A 8 -78.72 77.03 -18.46
N ILE A 9 -78.33 77.90 -17.53
CA ILE A 9 -76.96 78.04 -17.05
C ILE A 9 -76.55 76.81 -16.20
N SER A 10 -77.44 76.31 -15.34
CA SER A 10 -77.18 75.13 -14.52
C SER A 10 -76.96 73.85 -15.35
N LEU A 11 -77.73 73.67 -16.43
CA LEU A 11 -77.58 72.52 -17.34
C LEU A 11 -76.25 72.57 -18.11
N TYR A 12 -75.83 73.77 -18.54
CA TYR A 12 -74.54 73.97 -19.21
C TYR A 12 -73.34 73.59 -18.31
N TRP A 13 -73.36 73.99 -17.03
CA TRP A 13 -72.34 73.59 -16.06
C TRP A 13 -72.29 72.08 -15.82
N LEU A 14 -73.45 71.41 -15.80
CA LEU A 14 -73.52 69.96 -15.63
C LEU A 14 -72.90 69.23 -16.83
N VAL A 15 -73.17 69.69 -18.06
CA VAL A 15 -72.56 69.14 -19.29
C VAL A 15 -71.05 69.34 -19.29
N LEU A 16 -70.55 70.51 -18.88
CA LEU A 16 -69.12 70.75 -18.74
C LEU A 16 -68.47 69.85 -17.68
N LEU A 17 -69.10 69.66 -16.52
CA LEU A 17 -68.58 68.77 -15.48
C LEU A 17 -68.47 67.32 -15.96
N VAL A 18 -69.48 66.82 -16.68
CA VAL A 18 -69.44 65.48 -17.28
C VAL A 18 -68.31 65.39 -18.31
N PHE A 19 -68.15 66.42 -19.15
CA PHE A 19 -67.07 66.47 -20.13
C PHE A 19 -65.68 66.42 -19.48
N PHE A 20 -65.43 67.27 -18.48
CA PHE A 20 -64.16 67.24 -17.72
C PHE A 20 -63.94 65.92 -16.98
N TYR A 21 -65.00 65.32 -16.42
CA TYR A 21 -64.92 64.02 -15.77
C TYR A 21 -64.54 62.89 -16.74
N THR A 22 -65.12 62.88 -17.96
CA THR A 22 -64.76 61.90 -18.99
C THR A 22 -63.31 62.05 -19.46
N ILE A 23 -62.83 63.29 -19.65
CA ILE A 23 -61.42 63.56 -19.98
C ILE A 23 -60.50 63.08 -18.85
N PHE A 24 -60.86 63.33 -17.59
CA PHE A 24 -60.09 62.90 -16.43
C PHE A 24 -60.02 61.36 -16.33
N ILE A 25 -61.12 60.67 -16.60
CA ILE A 25 -61.16 59.20 -16.67
C ILE A 25 -60.21 58.69 -17.76
N ILE A 26 -60.28 59.23 -18.97
CA ILE A 26 -59.40 58.82 -20.09
C ILE A 26 -57.93 59.02 -19.72
N PHE A 27 -57.58 60.13 -19.06
CA PHE A 27 -56.22 60.41 -18.60
C PHE A 27 -55.74 59.41 -17.53
N ILE A 28 -56.59 59.06 -16.57
CA ILE A 28 -56.29 58.04 -15.56
C ILE A 28 -56.05 56.69 -16.20
N PHE A 29 -56.95 56.26 -17.11
CA PHE A 29 -56.83 54.98 -17.80
C PHE A 29 -55.55 54.89 -18.63
N GLY A 30 -55.20 55.93 -19.40
CA GLY A 30 -53.95 55.95 -20.16
C GLY A 30 -52.70 55.85 -19.27
N LYS A 31 -52.73 56.46 -18.08
CA LYS A 31 -51.62 56.36 -17.10
C LYS A 31 -51.53 54.97 -16.46
N ILE A 32 -52.67 54.32 -16.22
CA ILE A 32 -52.73 52.94 -15.70
C ILE A 32 -52.22 51.96 -16.76
N GLU A 33 -52.70 52.06 -17.99
CA GLU A 33 -52.31 51.22 -19.11
C GLU A 33 -50.80 51.31 -19.38
N LYS A 34 -50.25 52.53 -19.39
CA LYS A 34 -48.80 52.73 -19.51
C LYS A 34 -48.01 52.01 -18.41
N ARG A 35 -48.46 52.12 -17.15
CA ARG A 35 -47.82 51.42 -16.02
C ARG A 35 -47.95 49.90 -16.10
N ILE A 36 -49.05 49.39 -16.65
CA ILE A 36 -49.24 47.95 -16.88
C ILE A 36 -48.29 47.47 -17.97
N ASN A 37 -48.18 48.19 -19.09
CA ASN A 37 -47.28 47.83 -20.18
C ASN A 37 -45.81 47.86 -19.73
N GLU A 38 -45.38 48.91 -19.02
CA GLU A 38 -44.03 48.98 -18.44
C GLU A 38 -43.74 47.82 -17.48
N LYS A 39 -44.72 47.37 -16.70
CA LYS A 39 -44.57 46.19 -15.83
C LYS A 39 -44.50 44.89 -16.63
N ASN A 40 -45.30 44.75 -17.68
CA ASN A 40 -45.29 43.55 -18.52
C ASN A 40 -43.97 43.42 -19.30
N ASP A 41 -43.41 44.53 -19.78
CA ASP A 41 -42.11 44.51 -20.46
C ASP A 41 -40.99 44.11 -19.49
N ARG A 42 -41.01 44.63 -18.26
CA ARG A 42 -40.06 44.20 -17.20
C ARG A 42 -40.22 42.73 -16.83
N ILE A 43 -41.45 42.20 -16.80
CA ILE A 43 -41.69 40.78 -16.53
C ILE A 43 -41.08 39.91 -17.62
N LYS A 44 -41.27 40.29 -18.90
CA LYS A 44 -40.66 39.56 -20.03
C LYS A 44 -39.14 39.57 -19.97
N GLU A 45 -38.55 40.72 -19.68
CA GLU A 45 -37.09 40.85 -19.54
C GLU A 45 -36.56 39.96 -18.41
N LEU A 46 -37.24 39.94 -17.25
CA LEU A 46 -36.89 39.06 -16.12
C LEU A 46 -37.06 37.57 -16.44
N GLU A 47 -38.09 37.20 -17.21
CA GLU A 47 -38.31 35.81 -17.66
C GLU A 47 -37.18 35.34 -18.58
N GLU A 48 -36.74 36.20 -19.49
CA GLU A 48 -35.62 35.91 -20.40
C GLU A 48 -34.29 35.79 -19.66
N GLU A 49 -34.02 36.69 -18.69
CA GLU A 49 -32.85 36.59 -17.80
C GLU A 49 -32.85 35.29 -16.99
N LEU A 50 -34.00 34.91 -16.43
CA LEU A 50 -34.16 33.66 -15.68
C LEU A 50 -33.90 32.44 -16.55
N PHE A 51 -34.42 32.44 -17.78
CA PHE A 51 -34.20 31.35 -18.74
C PHE A 51 -32.71 31.19 -19.06
N ASN A 52 -32.04 32.29 -19.41
CA ASN A 52 -30.60 32.29 -19.71
C ASN A 52 -29.77 31.83 -18.52
N LYS A 53 -30.07 32.31 -17.31
CA LYS A 53 -29.38 31.88 -16.08
C LYS A 53 -29.54 30.38 -15.80
N ASN A 54 -30.74 29.83 -15.99
CA ASN A 54 -30.99 28.41 -15.80
C ASN A 54 -30.25 27.53 -16.82
N SER A 55 -30.15 27.99 -18.07
CA SER A 55 -29.38 27.27 -19.10
C SER A 55 -27.89 27.16 -18.73
N LEU A 56 -27.28 28.26 -18.28
CA LEU A 56 -25.89 28.31 -17.84
C LEU A 56 -25.63 27.42 -16.61
N ILE A 57 -26.56 27.39 -15.66
CA ILE A 57 -26.46 26.52 -14.48
C ILE A 57 -26.48 25.05 -14.89
N LYS A 58 -27.36 24.69 -15.84
CA LYS A 58 -27.47 23.31 -16.35
C LYS A 58 -26.17 22.86 -17.01
N GLU A 59 -25.62 23.68 -17.91
CA GLU A 59 -24.37 23.37 -18.61
C GLU A 59 -23.19 23.23 -17.62
N ASN A 60 -23.07 24.14 -16.66
CA ASN A 60 -22.04 24.07 -15.63
C ASN A 60 -22.14 22.80 -14.77
N ASN A 61 -23.35 22.35 -14.46
CA ASN A 61 -23.56 21.12 -13.69
C ASN A 61 -23.19 19.88 -14.52
N GLU A 62 -23.54 19.84 -15.80
CA GLU A 62 -23.16 18.73 -16.70
C GLU A 62 -21.64 18.63 -16.85
N ASN A 63 -20.95 19.77 -16.99
CA ASN A 63 -19.49 19.79 -17.08
C ASN A 63 -18.83 19.31 -15.78
N LYS A 64 -19.35 19.72 -14.62
CA LYS A 64 -18.87 19.23 -13.31
C LYS A 64 -19.06 17.72 -13.14
N ILE A 65 -20.15 17.15 -13.65
CA ILE A 65 -20.39 15.70 -13.59
C ILE A 65 -19.35 14.99 -14.46
N LYS A 66 -19.15 15.44 -15.71
CA LYS A 66 -18.15 14.85 -16.62
C LYS A 66 -16.73 14.92 -16.05
N GLU A 67 -16.37 16.03 -15.41
CA GLU A 67 -15.05 16.19 -14.76
C GLU A 67 -14.88 15.22 -13.59
N LYS A 68 -15.92 15.05 -12.75
CA LYS A 68 -15.90 14.08 -11.65
C LYS A 68 -15.74 12.65 -12.16
N ASP A 69 -16.52 12.26 -13.17
CA ASP A 69 -16.44 10.91 -13.76
C ASP A 69 -15.05 10.66 -14.37
N PHE A 70 -14.47 11.68 -15.01
CA PHE A 70 -13.10 11.59 -15.54
C PHE A 70 -12.06 11.38 -14.43
N ILE A 71 -12.14 12.16 -13.35
CA ILE A 71 -11.22 12.02 -12.19
C ILE A 71 -11.38 10.64 -11.55
N GLU A 72 -12.60 10.15 -11.36
CA GLU A 72 -12.86 8.84 -10.76
C GLU A 72 -12.26 7.71 -11.60
N ASN A 73 -12.45 7.74 -12.92
CA ASN A 73 -11.83 6.78 -13.84
C ASN A 73 -10.29 6.80 -13.79
N LEU A 74 -9.71 7.99 -13.64
CA LEU A 74 -8.26 8.17 -13.56
C LEU A 74 -7.69 7.63 -12.23
N LEU A 75 -8.40 7.87 -11.13
CA LEU A 75 -8.08 7.31 -9.81
C LEU A 75 -8.19 5.78 -9.80
N ASP A 76 -9.25 5.22 -10.38
CA ASP A 76 -9.45 3.78 -10.47
C ASP A 76 -8.36 3.09 -11.30
N SER A 77 -7.99 3.70 -12.42
CA SER A 77 -6.89 3.20 -13.27
C SER A 77 -5.56 3.22 -12.53
N SER A 78 -5.27 4.30 -11.80
CA SER A 78 -4.08 4.42 -10.95
C SER A 78 -4.07 3.36 -9.83
N ARG A 79 -5.22 3.12 -9.19
CA ARG A 79 -5.37 2.10 -8.14
C ARG A 79 -5.12 0.69 -8.67
N LYS A 80 -5.72 0.33 -9.82
CA LYS A 80 -5.51 -0.96 -10.48
C LYS A 80 -4.04 -1.16 -10.87
N PHE A 81 -3.39 -0.13 -11.39
CA PHE A 81 -1.97 -0.18 -11.72
C PHE A 81 -1.11 -0.43 -10.47
N THR A 82 -1.36 0.32 -9.39
CA THR A 82 -0.65 0.18 -8.11
C THR A 82 -0.81 -1.22 -7.55
N GLN A 83 -2.03 -1.73 -7.51
CA GLN A 83 -2.32 -3.07 -7.00
C GLN A 83 -1.60 -4.17 -7.81
N LYS A 84 -1.58 -4.05 -9.15
CA LYS A 84 -0.88 -4.98 -10.03
C LYS A 84 0.64 -4.92 -9.84
N PHE A 85 1.19 -3.73 -9.58
CA PHE A 85 2.61 -3.55 -9.31
C PHE A 85 3.00 -4.18 -7.97
N GLU A 86 2.20 -3.95 -6.92
CA GLU A 86 2.40 -4.55 -5.61
C GLU A 86 2.30 -6.08 -5.64
N SER A 87 1.31 -6.63 -6.34
CA SER A 87 1.15 -8.08 -6.48
C SER A 87 2.36 -8.71 -7.19
N LYS A 88 2.84 -8.08 -8.27
CA LYS A 88 4.03 -8.55 -8.99
C LYS A 88 5.28 -8.52 -8.11
N LYS A 89 5.47 -7.45 -7.33
CA LYS A 89 6.59 -7.32 -6.39
C LYS A 89 6.53 -8.39 -5.29
N TYR A 90 5.32 -8.71 -4.81
CA TYR A 90 5.12 -9.78 -3.83
C TYR A 90 5.49 -11.16 -4.41
N ASP A 91 5.03 -11.47 -5.62
CA ASP A 91 5.33 -12.74 -6.29
C ASP A 91 6.83 -12.91 -6.58
N GLU A 92 7.50 -11.85 -7.03
CA GLU A 92 8.95 -11.84 -7.24
C GLU A 92 9.70 -12.10 -5.93
N LYS A 93 9.32 -11.43 -4.84
CA LYS A 93 9.90 -11.66 -3.51
C LYS A 93 9.72 -13.12 -3.06
N LYS A 94 8.52 -13.66 -3.22
CA LYS A 94 8.20 -15.06 -2.87
C LYS A 94 9.02 -16.06 -3.68
N LYS A 95 9.24 -15.78 -4.97
CA LYS A 95 10.10 -16.60 -5.85
C LYS A 95 11.56 -16.57 -5.40
N ILE A 96 12.08 -15.40 -5.04
CA ILE A 96 13.45 -15.23 -4.52
C ILE A 96 13.62 -15.99 -3.19
N GLU A 97 12.67 -15.87 -2.28
CA GLU A 97 12.70 -16.58 -0.99
C GLU A 97 12.67 -18.10 -1.18
N LYS A 98 11.82 -18.61 -2.08
CA LYS A 98 11.76 -20.04 -2.42
C LYS A 98 13.08 -20.53 -3.00
N ASN A 99 13.68 -19.77 -3.92
CA ASN A 99 14.97 -20.11 -4.51
C ASN A 99 16.08 -20.13 -3.44
N ARG A 100 16.15 -19.10 -2.59
CA ARG A 100 17.12 -19.06 -1.49
C ARG A 100 16.98 -20.25 -0.53
N TYR A 101 15.74 -20.61 -0.18
CA TYR A 101 15.47 -21.77 0.66
C TYR A 101 15.93 -23.08 0.00
N GLN A 102 15.65 -23.24 -1.29
CA GLN A 102 16.07 -24.41 -2.06
C GLN A 102 17.60 -24.53 -2.13
N LYS A 103 18.30 -23.44 -2.44
CA LYS A 103 19.78 -23.37 -2.42
C LYS A 103 20.38 -23.65 -1.06
N GLY A 104 19.68 -23.30 0.03
CA GLY A 104 20.07 -23.65 1.39
C GLY A 104 20.03 -25.16 1.60
N LYS A 105 18.94 -25.81 1.21
CA LYS A 105 18.81 -27.28 1.29
C LYS A 105 19.83 -28.00 0.45
N GLU A 106 20.02 -27.59 -0.80
CA GLU A 106 21.00 -28.18 -1.72
C GLU A 106 22.41 -28.10 -1.13
N PHE A 107 22.76 -26.97 -0.51
CA PHE A 107 24.02 -26.81 0.19
C PHE A 107 24.16 -27.75 1.38
N GLU A 108 23.15 -27.87 2.25
CA GLU A 108 23.14 -28.83 3.37
C GLU A 108 23.34 -30.26 2.88
N TRP A 109 22.69 -30.65 1.78
CA TRP A 109 22.87 -31.95 1.13
C TRP A 109 24.29 -32.17 0.61
N GLN A 110 24.86 -31.16 -0.04
CA GLN A 110 26.26 -31.20 -0.51
C GLN A 110 27.23 -31.41 0.66
N VAL A 111 27.04 -30.68 1.76
CA VAL A 111 27.84 -30.83 2.98
C VAL A 111 27.68 -32.24 3.55
N CYS A 112 26.45 -32.75 3.71
CA CYS A 112 26.22 -34.12 4.16
C CYS A 112 26.97 -35.15 3.30
N HIS A 113 26.92 -34.99 1.97
CA HIS A 113 27.59 -35.90 1.05
C HIS A 113 29.12 -35.84 1.18
N ASN A 114 29.69 -34.65 1.37
CA ASN A 114 31.12 -34.48 1.62
C ASN A 114 31.56 -35.18 2.92
N PHE A 115 30.80 -35.02 4.00
CA PHE A 115 31.11 -35.72 5.26
C PHE A 115 30.98 -37.23 5.15
N LYS A 116 29.96 -37.73 4.43
CA LYS A 116 29.82 -39.17 4.14
C LYS A 116 31.02 -39.72 3.36
N LYS A 117 31.53 -38.99 2.37
CA LYS A 117 32.76 -39.36 1.62
C LYS A 117 34.01 -39.45 2.50
N LEU A 118 34.02 -38.71 3.62
CA LEU A 118 35.10 -38.73 4.61
C LEU A 118 34.90 -39.79 5.70
N ASN A 119 33.98 -40.74 5.46
CA ASN A 119 33.62 -41.84 6.36
C ASN A 119 33.02 -41.39 7.70
N PHE A 120 32.27 -40.28 7.71
CA PHE A 120 31.43 -39.93 8.86
C PHE A 120 30.08 -40.66 8.77
N GLU A 121 29.56 -41.09 9.91
CA GLU A 121 28.13 -41.36 10.08
C GLU A 121 27.40 -40.02 10.14
N VAL A 122 26.44 -39.77 9.25
CA VAL A 122 25.82 -38.45 9.09
C VAL A 122 24.31 -38.52 9.22
N ASP A 123 23.78 -37.79 10.20
CA ASP A 123 22.35 -37.51 10.40
C ASP A 123 22.01 -36.10 9.89
N ASN A 124 21.29 -36.02 8.77
CA ASN A 124 20.80 -34.75 8.22
C ASN A 124 19.54 -34.33 9.00
N ARG A 125 19.76 -33.54 10.05
CA ARG A 125 18.72 -33.12 11.00
C ARG A 125 17.78 -32.10 10.40
N SER A 126 18.27 -31.16 9.59
CA SER A 126 17.43 -30.14 8.94
C SER A 126 16.42 -30.79 7.98
N ALA A 127 16.82 -31.84 7.26
CA ALA A 127 15.92 -32.60 6.39
C ALA A 127 14.83 -33.34 7.18
N ARG A 128 15.16 -33.88 8.37
CA ARG A 128 14.22 -34.65 9.22
C ARG A 128 13.32 -33.76 10.09
N LEU A 129 13.86 -32.67 10.65
CA LEU A 129 13.23 -31.85 11.69
C LEU A 129 12.74 -30.50 11.17
N GLY A 130 13.20 -30.05 10.00
CA GLY A 130 12.91 -28.72 9.48
C GLY A 130 13.22 -27.64 10.51
N ARG A 131 12.25 -26.74 10.77
CA ARG A 131 12.41 -25.61 11.71
C ARG A 131 12.66 -26.02 13.17
N ASN A 132 12.48 -27.28 13.53
CA ASN A 132 12.69 -27.80 14.89
C ASN A 132 14.12 -28.29 15.13
N ASP A 133 15.02 -28.13 14.16
CA ASP A 133 16.44 -28.51 14.27
C ASP A 133 17.23 -27.68 15.30
N LYS A 134 16.68 -26.54 15.73
CA LYS A 134 17.31 -25.58 16.65
C LYS A 134 18.68 -25.13 16.14
N GLY A 135 18.82 -24.98 14.82
CA GLY A 135 20.04 -24.52 14.18
C GLY A 135 21.19 -25.52 14.17
N ILE A 136 20.93 -26.81 14.43
CA ILE A 136 21.90 -27.89 14.17
C ILE A 136 21.42 -28.66 12.95
N ASP A 137 21.97 -28.29 11.80
CA ASP A 137 21.51 -28.79 10.50
C ASP A 137 21.99 -30.24 10.29
N ILE A 138 23.22 -30.56 10.72
CA ILE A 138 23.82 -31.89 10.56
C ILE A 138 24.47 -32.34 11.87
N LEU A 139 24.28 -33.61 12.22
CA LEU A 139 25.04 -34.31 13.26
C LEU A 139 25.92 -35.37 12.57
N ALA A 140 27.23 -35.20 12.64
CA ALA A 140 28.19 -36.15 12.07
C ALA A 140 28.99 -36.85 13.18
N LYS A 141 29.34 -38.11 13.01
CA LYS A 141 30.15 -38.87 13.97
C LYS A 141 31.28 -39.61 13.25
N LYS A 142 32.47 -39.57 13.82
CA LYS A 142 33.64 -40.34 13.38
C LYS A 142 34.56 -40.58 14.58
N ASP A 143 35.08 -41.80 14.73
CA ASP A 143 36.04 -42.17 15.77
C ASP A 143 35.61 -41.74 17.19
N ASN A 144 34.33 -41.96 17.54
CA ASN A 144 33.68 -41.54 18.79
C ASN A 144 33.62 -40.02 19.07
N VAL A 145 33.97 -39.20 18.08
CA VAL A 145 33.80 -37.75 18.13
C VAL A 145 32.55 -37.34 17.34
N TYR A 146 31.70 -36.55 17.97
CA TYR A 146 30.53 -35.95 17.35
C TYR A 146 30.89 -34.54 16.84
N THR A 147 30.33 -34.18 15.70
CA THR A 147 30.42 -32.83 15.12
C THR A 147 29.01 -32.32 14.89
N LEU A 148 28.67 -31.25 15.60
CA LEU A 148 27.44 -30.49 15.40
C LEU A 148 27.72 -29.43 14.35
N ILE A 149 26.93 -29.40 13.29
CA ILE A 149 27.22 -28.59 12.12
C ILE A 149 26.03 -27.68 11.81
N GLN A 150 26.32 -26.41 11.57
CA GLN A 150 25.39 -25.48 10.94
C GLN A 150 25.92 -25.02 9.59
N CYS A 151 25.07 -25.07 8.57
CA CYS A 151 25.34 -24.67 7.20
C CYS A 151 24.70 -23.31 6.91
N LYS A 152 25.44 -22.40 6.28
CA LYS A 152 24.91 -21.13 5.76
C LYS A 152 25.36 -20.90 4.33
N ASN A 153 24.40 -21.00 3.40
CA ASN A 153 24.58 -20.61 2.01
C ASN A 153 24.16 -19.14 1.78
N PHE A 154 25.01 -18.19 2.14
CA PHE A 154 24.71 -16.76 2.04
C PHE A 154 25.45 -16.12 0.86
N ALA A 155 24.76 -15.25 0.13
CA ALA A 155 25.39 -14.42 -0.89
C ALA A 155 26.38 -13.41 -0.26
N THR A 156 27.33 -12.90 -1.04
CA THR A 156 28.32 -11.88 -0.62
C THR A 156 27.69 -10.66 0.05
N THR A 157 26.50 -10.26 -0.40
CA THR A 157 25.74 -9.10 0.11
C THR A 157 25.10 -9.36 1.48
N THR A 158 24.89 -10.62 1.85
CA THR A 158 24.32 -11.00 3.15
C THR A 158 25.46 -11.28 4.13
N LYS A 159 25.45 -10.60 5.28
CA LYS A 159 26.55 -10.65 6.23
C LYS A 159 26.26 -11.52 7.46
N ILE A 160 27.13 -12.49 7.71
CA ILE A 160 27.15 -13.35 8.91
C ILE A 160 27.83 -12.56 10.04
N LYS A 161 27.05 -12.26 11.08
CA LYS A 161 27.52 -11.55 12.28
C LYS A 161 27.88 -12.53 13.39
N HIS A 162 28.70 -12.09 14.34
CA HIS A 162 29.05 -12.89 15.53
C HIS A 162 27.83 -13.40 16.32
N LYS A 163 26.68 -12.67 16.29
CA LYS A 163 25.44 -13.08 16.96
C LYS A 163 24.93 -14.44 16.46
N LEU A 164 24.99 -14.71 15.15
CA LEU A 164 24.54 -15.98 14.58
C LEU A 164 25.39 -17.16 15.07
N ILE A 165 26.70 -16.94 15.20
CA ILE A 165 27.65 -17.96 15.66
C ILE A 165 27.48 -18.20 17.16
N LYS A 166 27.26 -17.14 17.95
CA LYS A 166 26.90 -17.27 19.38
C LYS A 166 25.62 -18.06 19.58
N GLU A 167 24.59 -17.78 18.78
CA GLU A 167 23.33 -18.52 18.81
C GLU A 167 23.54 -20.01 18.50
N PHE A 168 24.32 -20.32 17.46
CA PHE A 168 24.69 -21.70 17.15
C PHE A 168 25.44 -22.38 18.30
N ASN A 169 26.40 -21.70 18.92
CA ASN A 169 27.13 -22.24 20.07
C ASN A 169 26.22 -22.55 21.25
N SER A 170 25.31 -21.62 21.58
CA SER A 170 24.32 -21.83 22.62
C SER A 170 23.42 -23.03 22.31
N ASN A 171 22.95 -23.15 21.06
CA ASN A 171 22.13 -24.29 20.64
C ASN A 171 22.88 -25.62 20.73
N CYS A 172 24.17 -25.64 20.42
CA CYS A 172 25.02 -26.82 20.55
C CYS A 172 25.20 -27.24 22.02
N ILE A 173 25.48 -26.30 22.91
CA ILE A 173 25.59 -26.55 24.35
C ILE A 173 24.26 -27.09 24.91
N ASP A 174 23.14 -26.49 24.53
CA ASP A 174 21.80 -26.96 24.89
C ASP A 174 21.52 -28.38 24.38
N PHE A 175 21.98 -28.70 23.18
CA PHE A 175 21.83 -30.02 22.60
C PHE A 175 22.65 -31.06 23.34
N ILE A 176 23.92 -30.77 23.67
CA ILE A 176 24.74 -31.65 24.53
C ILE A 176 24.05 -31.85 25.87
N ASN A 177 23.59 -30.77 26.51
CA ASN A 177 22.98 -30.83 27.83
C ASN A 177 21.71 -31.70 27.89
N LYS A 178 20.97 -31.79 26.78
CA LYS A 178 19.77 -32.65 26.66
C LYS A 178 20.11 -34.11 26.34
N ASN A 179 21.34 -34.39 25.89
CA ASN A 179 21.79 -35.72 25.44
C ASN A 179 23.06 -36.17 26.17
N LYS A 180 23.22 -35.78 27.44
CA LYS A 180 24.45 -36.00 28.24
C LYS A 180 24.89 -37.46 28.37
N SER A 181 23.98 -38.42 28.17
CA SER A 181 24.29 -39.85 28.20
C SER A 181 25.21 -40.29 27.06
N ILE A 182 25.25 -39.54 25.95
CA ILE A 182 25.98 -39.88 24.72
C ILE A 182 26.99 -38.78 24.37
N LEU A 183 26.60 -37.51 24.56
CA LEU A 183 27.36 -36.33 24.19
C LEU A 183 27.92 -35.63 25.43
N ASN A 184 29.16 -35.18 25.33
CA ASN A 184 29.77 -34.28 26.29
C ASN A 184 30.63 -33.25 25.54
N GLU A 185 31.16 -32.27 26.29
CA GLU A 185 31.93 -31.22 25.67
C GLU A 185 33.27 -31.69 25.10
N GLN A 186 33.88 -32.74 25.65
CA GLN A 186 35.20 -33.22 25.21
C GLN A 186 35.11 -34.05 23.93
N ASN A 187 34.00 -34.77 23.72
CA ASN A 187 33.78 -35.61 22.54
C ASN A 187 32.91 -34.93 21.46
N THR A 188 32.62 -33.63 21.58
CA THR A 188 31.77 -32.91 20.64
C THR A 188 32.42 -31.62 20.13
N ARG A 189 32.52 -31.49 18.80
CA ARG A 189 33.00 -30.31 18.08
C ARG A 189 31.83 -29.51 17.50
N PHE A 190 31.98 -28.19 17.44
CA PHE A 190 31.01 -27.29 16.81
C PHE A 190 31.63 -26.76 15.53
N LEU A 191 30.93 -26.90 14.42
CA LEU A 191 31.45 -26.52 13.11
C LEU A 191 30.44 -25.68 12.34
N PHE A 192 30.85 -24.47 11.97
CA PHE A 192 30.05 -23.53 11.21
C PHE A 192 30.53 -23.52 9.75
N ILE A 193 29.72 -24.08 8.84
CA ILE A 193 30.06 -24.22 7.43
C ILE A 193 29.41 -23.11 6.63
N ILE A 194 30.22 -22.37 5.88
CA ILE A 194 29.77 -21.26 5.03
C ILE A 194 30.08 -21.56 3.56
N SER A 195 29.21 -21.11 2.66
CA SER A 195 29.46 -21.27 1.22
C SER A 195 30.41 -20.23 0.63
N ASN A 196 30.60 -19.12 1.35
CA ASN A 196 31.34 -17.96 0.90
C ASN A 196 31.94 -17.20 2.08
N TYR A 197 33.26 -17.14 2.14
CA TYR A 197 34.00 -16.43 3.18
C TYR A 197 33.71 -14.92 3.23
N GLU A 198 33.44 -14.26 2.10
CA GLU A 198 33.15 -12.81 2.05
C GLU A 198 31.85 -12.43 2.76
N SER A 199 30.98 -13.42 3.02
CA SER A 199 29.77 -13.23 3.82
C SER A 199 30.10 -13.05 5.31
N LEU A 200 31.27 -13.48 5.78
CA LEU A 200 31.68 -13.41 7.18
C LEU A 200 32.17 -12.00 7.55
N GLN A 201 31.53 -11.36 8.53
CA GLN A 201 32.00 -10.05 9.00
C GLN A 201 33.27 -10.16 9.83
N LYS A 202 34.10 -9.10 9.85
CA LYS A 202 35.30 -9.01 10.70
C LYS A 202 35.02 -9.33 12.17
N CYS A 203 33.90 -8.89 12.72
CA CYS A 203 33.53 -9.19 14.11
C CYS A 203 33.16 -10.67 14.34
N ALA A 204 32.60 -11.34 13.32
CA ALA A 204 32.33 -12.77 13.36
C ALA A 204 33.63 -13.58 13.27
N LEU A 205 34.55 -13.15 12.40
CA LEU A 205 35.88 -13.73 12.29
C LEU A 205 36.69 -13.57 13.58
N TYR A 206 36.66 -12.38 14.20
CA TYR A 206 37.31 -12.16 15.50
C TYR A 206 36.76 -13.11 16.57
N TYR A 207 35.44 -13.31 16.61
CA TYR A 207 34.81 -14.25 17.53
C TYR A 207 35.19 -15.72 17.23
N LEU A 208 35.28 -16.12 15.97
CA LEU A 208 35.70 -17.48 15.57
C LEU A 208 37.17 -17.76 15.85
N ASN A 209 38.02 -16.74 15.78
CA ASN A 209 39.45 -16.85 16.04
C ASN A 209 39.82 -16.64 17.52
N ASP A 210 38.85 -16.40 18.40
CA ASP A 210 39.07 -16.35 19.84
C ASP A 210 39.37 -17.76 20.36
N ASN A 211 40.52 -17.95 21.02
CA ASN A 211 40.94 -19.24 21.55
C ASN A 211 39.95 -19.83 22.58
N ASN A 212 39.09 -19.01 23.17
CA ASN A 212 38.03 -19.46 24.08
C ASN A 212 36.77 -19.94 23.35
N ASN A 213 36.67 -19.72 22.04
CA ASN A 213 35.54 -20.15 21.24
C ASN A 213 35.76 -21.59 20.76
N LYS A 214 34.83 -22.47 21.14
CA LYS A 214 34.82 -23.88 20.74
C LYS A 214 34.37 -24.10 19.28
N CYS A 215 33.84 -23.07 18.65
CA CYS A 215 33.26 -23.15 17.32
C CYS A 215 34.30 -22.87 16.25
N GLU A 216 34.54 -23.89 15.46
CA GLU A 216 35.36 -23.83 14.28
C GLU A 216 34.51 -23.41 13.08
N TYR A 217 35.14 -22.94 12.02
CA TYR A 217 34.46 -22.68 10.76
C TYR A 217 35.21 -23.28 9.59
N MET A 218 34.47 -23.57 8.52
CA MET A 218 35.02 -24.08 7.27
C MET A 218 34.25 -23.49 6.09
N GLU A 219 34.97 -23.13 5.03
CA GLU A 219 34.37 -22.76 3.76
C GLU A 219 34.24 -23.99 2.86
N ILE A 220 33.02 -24.26 2.38
CA ILE A 220 32.76 -25.23 1.30
C ILE A 220 32.06 -24.48 0.20
N LYS A 221 32.68 -24.34 -0.97
CA LYS A 221 32.03 -23.67 -2.11
C LYS A 221 30.76 -24.41 -2.51
N TYR A 222 29.68 -23.65 -2.65
CA TYR A 222 28.42 -24.18 -3.16
C TYR A 222 28.56 -24.49 -4.66
N ILE A 223 28.23 -25.72 -5.05
CA ILE A 223 28.22 -26.16 -6.45
C ILE A 223 26.75 -26.36 -6.82
N GLU A 224 26.25 -25.55 -7.75
CA GLU A 224 24.89 -25.74 -8.28
C GLU A 224 24.84 -27.07 -9.05
N SER A 225 23.91 -27.94 -8.65
CA SER A 225 23.67 -29.25 -9.26
C SER A 225 22.79 -29.16 -10.50
#